data_AF-A0A1N6ZKT6-F1
#
_entry.id   AF-A0A1N6ZKT6-F1
#
_cell.length_a   1.000
_cell.length_b   1.000
_cell.length_c   1.000
_cell.angle_alpha   90.00
_cell.angle_beta   90.00
_cell.angle_gamma   90.00
#
_symmetry.space_group_name_H-M   'P 1'
#
loop_
_entity.id
_entity.type
_entity.pdbx_description
1 polymer ?
#
loop_
_entity_poly.entity_id
_entity_poly.type
_entity_poly.pdbx_seq_one_letter_code
_entity_poly.pdbx_strand_id
1 'polypeptide(L)'
;MNLHASLPMKDLSLDDRALIAECEQASLDLLVRNLSPHGILAASRTEAAVARRYTRIFGRDAAICIMAMAGSGVPSLEEGAVASVQALADQQAANGQIPKYVDPEGQDADFWYLGCIDATLWWLIAIDHLRGLGRVPGGRWAAGEALAIQWLLAQEHQHFRLLQQNEASDWADIMPRSGFVLYTNALWYEVKRRFGLAHVEETKHHFNHLFNPFQQDLPEYHRARLLRHYARRGRRDPGMYLSFVNLSVVGDEGDVFGNVLAIQSGLADADMASSIVQRVGEARASEPWPVRVVLHPLSQQHPLWRPYMGRHQQNYLHQYHNGGIWPFVGGFWVMVLAQLGLHDQASAELVKLARANAHDDWRFTEWFHGKSLAPMGMAGQSWNAAAFLMASQAVRGAAPSAARAG
;
A
#
# COMPACT_ATOMS: atom_id res chain seq x y z
N MET A 1 29.47 -8.75 -1.43
CA MET A 1 29.32 -9.03 -2.88
C MET A 1 29.18 -7.67 -3.55
N ASN A 2 30.03 -7.34 -4.53
CA ASN A 2 30.26 -5.98 -5.04
C ASN A 2 28.99 -5.27 -5.57
N LEU A 3 28.76 -4.04 -5.09
CA LEU A 3 27.66 -3.12 -5.45
C LEU A 3 27.86 -2.39 -6.80
N HIS A 4 28.71 -2.90 -7.70
CA HIS A 4 28.96 -2.29 -9.01
C HIS A 4 28.66 -3.24 -10.16
N ALA A 5 27.38 -3.61 -10.32
CA ALA A 5 26.87 -4.13 -11.58
C ALA A 5 26.11 -3.01 -12.29
N SER A 6 26.67 -2.55 -13.41
CA SER A 6 26.11 -1.55 -14.30
C SER A 6 24.75 -1.98 -14.86
N LEU A 7 23.75 -1.10 -14.72
CA LEU A 7 22.34 -1.33 -15.04
C LEU A 7 21.98 -1.06 -16.50
N PRO A 8 20.98 -1.75 -17.10
CA PRO A 8 20.32 -1.31 -18.31
C PRO A 8 19.24 -0.26 -18.00
N MET A 9 19.64 0.90 -17.48
CA MET A 9 18.83 2.14 -17.44
C MET A 9 19.19 3.00 -18.67
N LYS A 10 19.13 2.41 -19.87
CA LYS A 10 19.78 2.96 -21.07
C LYS A 10 19.30 4.35 -21.45
N ASP A 11 18.03 4.67 -21.18
CA ASP A 11 17.39 5.91 -21.65
C ASP A 11 17.31 7.02 -20.59
N LEU A 12 17.84 6.80 -19.39
CA LEU A 12 17.93 7.86 -18.37
C LEU A 12 19.16 8.75 -18.60
N SER A 13 19.05 10.02 -18.24
CA SER A 13 20.19 10.94 -18.24
C SER A 13 21.21 10.55 -17.15
N LEU A 14 22.44 11.08 -17.23
CA LEU A 14 23.43 10.89 -16.15
C LEU A 14 22.93 11.52 -14.85
N ASP A 15 22.29 12.69 -14.92
CA ASP A 15 21.74 13.40 -13.77
C ASP A 15 20.59 12.60 -13.11
N ASP A 16 19.70 12.01 -13.91
CA ASP A 16 18.62 11.18 -13.37
C ASP A 16 19.15 9.89 -12.72
N ARG A 17 20.21 9.28 -13.28
CA ARG A 17 20.88 8.13 -12.64
C ARG A 17 21.55 8.52 -11.33
N ALA A 18 22.21 9.68 -11.28
CA ALA A 18 22.80 10.21 -10.05
C ALA A 18 21.73 10.48 -8.99
N LEU A 19 20.63 11.14 -9.36
CA LEU A 19 19.50 11.41 -8.46
C LEU A 19 18.91 10.12 -7.87
N ILE A 20 18.75 9.07 -8.68
CA ILE A 20 18.24 7.78 -8.20
C ILE A 20 19.22 7.18 -7.19
N ALA A 21 20.53 7.15 -7.49
CA ALA A 21 21.54 6.62 -6.59
C ALA A 21 21.61 7.41 -5.27
N GLU A 22 21.55 8.74 -5.32
CA GLU A 22 21.48 9.59 -4.14
C GLU A 22 20.21 9.32 -3.32
N CYS A 23 19.07 9.13 -3.98
CA CYS A 23 17.82 8.80 -3.30
C CYS A 23 17.87 7.40 -2.66
N GLU A 24 18.57 6.43 -3.25
CA GLU A 24 18.77 5.11 -2.64
C GLU A 24 19.55 5.26 -1.33
N GLN A 25 20.66 6.00 -1.35
CA GLN A 25 21.47 6.25 -0.16
C GLN A 25 20.69 7.02 0.90
N ALA A 26 20.05 8.13 0.52
CA ALA A 26 19.24 8.95 1.42
C ALA A 26 18.07 8.15 2.05
N SER A 27 17.51 7.19 1.31
CA SER A 27 16.46 6.30 1.81
C SER A 27 17.00 5.33 2.88
N LEU A 28 18.15 4.71 2.65
CA LEU A 28 18.81 3.86 3.64
C LEU A 28 19.17 4.66 4.90
N ASP A 29 19.74 5.86 4.73
CA ASP A 29 20.12 6.73 5.84
C ASP A 29 18.89 7.19 6.65
N LEU A 30 17.78 7.52 5.98
CA LEU A 30 16.52 7.85 6.66
C LEU A 30 16.00 6.67 7.48
N LEU A 31 15.97 5.46 6.90
CA LEU A 31 15.48 4.28 7.60
C LEU A 31 16.33 3.97 8.83
N VAL A 32 17.67 4.07 8.72
CA VAL A 32 18.57 3.89 9.86
C VAL A 32 18.31 4.93 10.93
N ARG A 33 18.16 6.20 10.55
CA ARG A 33 17.86 7.32 11.47
C ARG A 33 16.51 7.14 12.18
N ASN A 34 15.54 6.52 11.53
CA ASN A 34 14.20 6.31 12.08
C ASN A 34 14.06 5.02 12.88
N LEU A 35 15.12 4.22 13.02
CA LEU A 35 15.10 3.06 13.90
C LEU A 35 15.02 3.49 15.37
N SER A 36 14.27 2.71 16.13
CA SER A 36 14.29 2.66 17.59
C SER A 36 14.71 1.24 18.03
N PRO A 37 15.02 1.03 19.32
CA PRO A 37 15.35 -0.31 19.82
C PRO A 37 14.27 -1.38 19.54
N HIS A 38 13.01 -0.95 19.40
CA HIS A 38 11.85 -1.84 19.21
C HIS A 38 11.34 -1.86 17.76
N GLY A 39 11.96 -1.13 16.83
CA GLY A 39 11.56 -1.14 15.42
C GLY A 39 11.53 0.24 14.78
N ILE A 40 11.02 0.29 13.56
CA ILE A 40 11.00 1.48 12.70
C ILE A 40 9.83 2.41 13.06
N LEU A 41 10.14 3.69 13.28
CA LEU A 41 9.14 4.74 13.48
C LEU A 41 8.47 5.10 12.14
N ALA A 42 7.22 5.56 12.15
CA ALA A 42 6.55 6.00 10.92
C ALA A 42 7.26 7.21 10.28
N ALA A 43 7.71 8.18 11.09
CA ALA A 43 8.45 9.33 10.60
C ALA A 43 9.60 9.76 11.52
N SER A 44 10.52 10.57 10.98
CA SER A 44 11.59 11.23 11.73
C SER A 44 11.06 11.96 12.94
N ARG A 45 11.79 11.85 14.05
CA ARG A 45 11.43 12.52 15.31
C ARG A 45 11.50 14.04 15.14
N THR A 46 10.35 14.68 15.19
CA THR A 46 10.13 16.13 15.23
C THR A 46 9.04 16.43 16.25
N GLU A 47 8.91 17.69 16.69
CA GLU A 47 7.83 18.08 17.63
C GLU A 47 6.45 17.73 17.06
N ALA A 48 6.22 18.03 15.77
CA ALA A 48 4.97 17.69 15.08
C ALA A 48 4.73 16.18 15.01
N ALA A 49 5.77 15.38 14.73
CA ALA A 49 5.66 13.93 14.68
C ALA A 49 5.33 13.33 16.06
N VAL A 50 5.92 13.84 17.14
CA VAL A 50 5.61 13.41 18.51
C VAL A 50 4.16 13.75 18.88
N ALA A 51 3.75 15.00 18.61
CA ALA A 51 2.41 15.50 18.93
C ALA A 51 1.32 14.71 18.18
N ARG A 52 1.59 14.31 16.93
CA ARG A 52 0.66 13.57 16.07
C ARG A 52 0.91 12.06 16.05
N ARG A 53 1.73 11.55 16.98
CA ARG A 53 2.03 10.12 17.16
C ARG A 53 2.77 9.44 15.99
N TYR A 54 3.39 10.16 15.06
CA TYR A 54 4.21 9.58 13.99
C TYR A 54 5.57 9.04 14.46
N THR A 55 5.95 9.27 15.72
CA THR A 55 7.07 8.58 16.37
C THR A 55 6.62 7.26 17.02
N ARG A 56 5.58 6.62 16.49
CA ARG A 56 5.10 5.29 16.89
C ARG A 56 5.42 4.29 15.79
N ILE A 57 5.38 3.00 16.13
CA ILE A 57 5.56 1.91 15.17
C ILE A 57 4.17 1.54 14.66
N PHE A 58 3.81 2.03 13.47
CA PHE A 58 2.53 1.72 12.83
C PHE A 58 2.59 0.37 12.13
N GLY A 59 1.57 -0.47 12.31
CA GLY A 59 1.53 -1.83 11.79
C GLY A 59 1.75 -1.89 10.27
N ARG A 60 1.04 -1.04 9.53
CA ARG A 60 1.16 -0.92 8.07
C ARG A 60 2.50 -0.33 7.65
N ASP A 61 2.87 0.82 8.20
CA ASP A 61 4.10 1.54 7.81
C ASP A 61 5.33 0.69 8.07
N ALA A 62 5.41 0.06 9.24
CA ALA A 62 6.50 -0.83 9.61
C ALA A 62 6.58 -2.06 8.72
N ALA A 63 5.44 -2.70 8.41
CA ALA A 63 5.39 -3.83 7.48
C ALA A 63 5.89 -3.46 6.08
N ILE A 64 5.49 -2.29 5.55
CA ILE A 64 6.01 -1.77 4.26
C ILE A 64 7.52 -1.54 4.36
N CYS A 65 8.02 -0.99 5.47
CA CYS A 65 9.45 -0.77 5.67
C CYS A 65 10.24 -2.08 5.74
N ILE A 66 9.69 -3.11 6.40
CA ILE A 66 10.29 -4.44 6.51
C ILE A 66 10.62 -5.02 5.13
N MET A 67 9.76 -4.82 4.14
CA MET A 67 9.96 -5.31 2.77
C MET A 67 11.21 -4.76 2.07
N ALA A 68 11.69 -3.57 2.48
CA ALA A 68 12.91 -2.96 1.97
C ALA A 68 14.11 -3.15 2.91
N MET A 69 13.86 -3.17 4.21
CA MET A 69 14.90 -3.31 5.24
C MET A 69 15.48 -4.72 5.26
N ALA A 70 14.62 -5.74 5.14
CA ALA A 70 15.04 -7.13 5.10
C ALA A 70 15.75 -7.44 3.77
N GLY A 71 17.01 -7.85 3.83
CA GLY A 71 17.82 -8.09 2.63
C GLY A 71 18.49 -6.84 2.06
N SER A 72 18.41 -5.70 2.75
CA SER A 72 19.13 -4.48 2.40
C SER A 72 20.67 -4.63 2.48
N GLY A 73 21.15 -5.62 3.24
CA GLY A 73 22.58 -5.76 3.55
C GLY A 73 23.10 -4.78 4.60
N VAL A 74 22.22 -3.94 5.18
CA VAL A 74 22.55 -3.05 6.31
C VAL A 74 22.12 -3.75 7.60
N PRO A 75 23.06 -4.21 8.45
CA PRO A 75 22.73 -5.08 9.60
C PRO A 75 21.68 -4.48 10.55
N SER A 76 21.79 -3.19 10.87
CA SER A 76 20.83 -2.51 11.75
C SER A 76 19.41 -2.47 11.18
N LEU A 77 19.26 -2.31 9.85
CA LEU A 77 17.95 -2.36 9.21
C LEU A 77 17.37 -3.78 9.23
N GLU A 78 18.18 -4.80 8.99
CA GLU A 78 17.73 -6.19 9.02
C GLU A 78 17.29 -6.62 10.42
N GLU A 79 18.02 -6.21 11.46
CA GLU A 79 17.62 -6.38 12.86
C GLU A 79 16.36 -5.59 13.20
N GLY A 80 16.30 -4.32 12.77
CA GLY A 80 15.15 -3.44 12.97
C GLY A 80 13.87 -3.97 12.30
N ALA A 81 13.99 -4.69 11.18
CA ALA A 81 12.87 -5.32 10.51
C ALA A 81 12.24 -6.41 11.38
N VAL A 82 13.09 -7.27 11.97
CA VAL A 82 12.64 -8.32 12.91
C VAL A 82 12.08 -7.70 14.19
N ALA A 83 12.72 -6.66 14.73
CA ALA A 83 12.25 -5.95 15.93
C ALA A 83 10.86 -5.34 15.70
N SER A 84 10.61 -4.75 14.54
CA SER A 84 9.33 -4.12 14.20
C SER A 84 8.17 -5.12 14.18
N VAL A 85 8.38 -6.33 13.64
CA VAL A 85 7.38 -7.42 13.72
C VAL A 85 7.14 -7.83 15.16
N GLN A 86 8.22 -7.97 15.95
CA GLN A 86 8.14 -8.36 17.35
C GLN A 86 7.35 -7.35 18.20
N ALA A 87 7.60 -6.04 18.04
CA ALA A 87 6.90 -5.02 18.81
C ALA A 87 5.39 -5.02 18.57
N LEU A 88 4.95 -5.31 17.34
CA LEU A 88 3.53 -5.48 17.01
C LEU A 88 2.96 -6.79 17.56
N ALA A 89 3.75 -7.87 17.54
CA ALA A 89 3.37 -9.17 18.09
C ALA A 89 3.18 -9.12 19.61
N ASP A 90 4.07 -8.42 20.32
CA ASP A 90 4.03 -8.29 21.78
C ASP A 90 2.77 -7.56 22.28
N GLN A 91 2.14 -6.77 21.40
CA GLN A 91 0.92 -6.01 21.66
C GLN A 91 -0.29 -6.52 20.88
N GLN A 92 -0.21 -7.74 20.32
CA GLN A 92 -1.35 -8.36 19.66
C GLN A 92 -2.53 -8.51 20.63
N ALA A 93 -3.73 -8.12 20.20
CA ALA A 93 -4.93 -8.28 21.01
C ALA A 93 -5.27 -9.76 21.23
N ALA A 94 -5.95 -10.07 22.33
CA ALA A 94 -6.36 -11.43 22.67
C ALA A 94 -7.26 -12.10 21.61
N ASN A 95 -7.96 -11.32 20.79
CA ASN A 95 -8.77 -11.83 19.68
C ASN A 95 -7.98 -12.06 18.38
N GLY A 96 -6.69 -11.73 18.35
CA GLY A 96 -5.78 -11.90 17.22
C GLY A 96 -5.50 -10.63 16.41
N GLN A 97 -6.21 -9.53 16.64
CA GLN A 97 -5.97 -8.28 15.91
C GLN A 97 -4.58 -7.70 16.23
N ILE A 98 -3.86 -7.23 15.21
CA ILE A 98 -2.63 -6.44 15.35
C ILE A 98 -3.00 -4.95 15.48
N PRO A 99 -2.40 -4.20 16.42
CA PRO A 99 -2.71 -2.79 16.61
C PRO A 99 -2.36 -1.92 15.40
N LYS A 100 -3.07 -0.79 15.26
CA LYS A 100 -2.76 0.27 14.28
C LYS A 100 -1.34 0.79 14.51
N TYR A 101 -0.99 1.07 15.76
CA TYR A 101 0.38 1.41 16.15
C TYR A 101 0.66 1.00 17.59
N VAL A 102 1.95 0.87 17.90
CA VAL A 102 2.46 0.68 19.27
C VAL A 102 3.41 1.81 19.64
N ASP A 103 3.45 2.12 20.93
CA ASP A 103 4.49 2.94 21.53
C ASP A 103 5.88 2.31 21.32
N PRO A 104 6.92 3.07 20.92
CA PRO A 104 8.25 2.53 20.68
C PRO A 104 8.94 2.03 21.95
N GLU A 105 8.46 2.36 23.14
CA GLU A 105 8.89 1.78 24.42
C GLU A 105 7.99 0.61 24.86
N GLY A 106 7.00 0.22 24.03
CA GLY A 106 6.12 -0.92 24.25
C GLY A 106 5.07 -0.73 25.35
N GLN A 107 4.78 0.53 25.74
CA GLN A 107 3.90 0.83 26.87
C GLN A 107 2.40 0.87 26.52
N ASP A 108 2.08 1.09 25.25
CA ASP A 108 0.71 1.31 24.80
C ASP A 108 0.50 0.86 23.35
N ALA A 109 -0.73 0.52 23.01
CA ALA A 109 -1.15 0.07 21.69
C ALA A 109 -2.52 0.63 21.32
N ASP A 110 -2.64 1.17 20.11
CA ASP A 110 -3.88 1.75 19.59
C ASP A 110 -4.47 0.83 18.54
N PHE A 111 -5.74 0.45 18.71
CA PHE A 111 -6.46 -0.43 17.77
C PHE A 111 -7.41 0.32 16.83
N TRP A 112 -7.35 1.65 16.84
CA TRP A 112 -8.21 2.58 16.11
C TRP A 112 -9.69 2.54 16.50
N TYR A 113 -10.45 3.59 16.15
CA TYR A 113 -11.85 3.78 16.57
C TYR A 113 -12.74 2.54 16.38
N LEU A 114 -12.79 2.02 15.16
CA LEU A 114 -13.65 0.90 14.75
C LEU A 114 -12.85 -0.35 14.37
N GLY A 115 -11.58 -0.41 14.80
CA GLY A 115 -10.62 -1.38 14.31
C GLY A 115 -9.83 -0.89 13.10
N CYS A 116 -8.65 -1.48 12.92
CA CYS A 116 -7.72 -1.29 11.80
C CYS A 116 -7.37 -2.68 11.27
N ILE A 117 -7.90 -3.02 10.09
CA ILE A 117 -7.84 -4.40 9.55
C ILE A 117 -6.55 -4.65 8.76
N ASP A 118 -6.06 -3.61 8.07
CA ASP A 118 -4.90 -3.68 7.20
C ASP A 118 -3.59 -3.85 7.95
N ALA A 119 -3.46 -3.34 9.17
CA ALA A 119 -2.30 -3.60 10.03
C ALA A 119 -2.06 -5.10 10.25
N THR A 120 -3.14 -5.87 10.46
CA THR A 120 -3.06 -7.33 10.64
C THR A 120 -2.66 -8.04 9.35
N LEU A 121 -3.22 -7.61 8.21
CA LEU A 121 -2.88 -8.15 6.89
C LEU A 121 -1.42 -7.90 6.52
N TRP A 122 -0.96 -6.66 6.68
CA TRP A 122 0.41 -6.26 6.41
C TRP A 122 1.42 -6.95 7.33
N TRP A 123 1.09 -7.13 8.61
CA TRP A 123 1.95 -7.84 9.55
C TRP A 123 2.17 -9.31 9.12
N LEU A 124 1.12 -10.00 8.67
CA LEU A 124 1.23 -11.35 8.12
C LEU A 124 2.10 -11.40 6.84
N ILE A 125 1.91 -10.44 5.93
CA ILE A 125 2.73 -10.33 4.70
C ILE A 125 4.21 -10.10 5.04
N ALA A 126 4.49 -9.25 6.03
CA ALA A 126 5.85 -8.96 6.47
C ALA A 126 6.53 -10.19 7.12
N ILE A 127 5.80 -10.98 7.90
CA ILE A 127 6.31 -12.25 8.47
C ILE A 127 6.69 -13.22 7.36
N ASP A 128 5.80 -13.44 6.40
CA ASP A 128 6.06 -14.35 5.29
C ASP A 128 7.27 -13.88 4.47
N HIS A 129 7.41 -12.58 4.24
CA HIS A 129 8.57 -12.00 3.57
C HIS A 129 9.89 -12.27 4.32
N LEU A 130 9.93 -12.00 5.63
CA LEU A 130 11.12 -12.29 6.46
C LEU A 130 11.49 -13.78 6.43
N ARG A 131 10.48 -14.66 6.47
CA ARG A 131 10.66 -16.11 6.38
C ARG A 131 11.21 -16.52 5.01
N GLY A 132 10.67 -15.97 3.92
CA GLY A 132 11.14 -16.23 2.57
C GLY A 132 12.60 -15.83 2.33
N LEU A 133 13.08 -14.81 3.04
CA LEU A 133 14.49 -14.39 3.04
C LEU A 133 15.37 -15.17 4.05
N GLY A 134 14.82 -16.12 4.79
CA GLY A 134 15.55 -16.88 5.82
C GLY A 134 16.00 -16.04 7.01
N ARG A 135 15.41 -14.86 7.24
CA ARG A 135 15.80 -13.92 8.32
C ARG A 135 15.25 -14.32 9.68
N VAL A 136 14.22 -15.15 9.71
CA VAL A 136 13.63 -15.69 10.93
C VAL A 136 13.36 -17.18 10.75
N PRO A 137 13.49 -18.00 11.82
CA PRO A 137 13.13 -19.41 11.74
C PRO A 137 11.62 -19.56 11.51
N GLY A 138 11.24 -20.63 10.81
CA GLY A 138 9.85 -21.01 10.63
C GLY A 138 9.14 -21.16 11.99
N GLY A 139 7.93 -20.62 12.09
CA GLY A 139 7.08 -20.76 13.28
C GLY A 139 7.40 -19.82 14.45
N ARG A 140 8.35 -18.88 14.32
CA ARG A 140 8.67 -17.90 15.39
C ARG A 140 7.45 -17.22 16.00
N TRP A 141 6.45 -16.87 15.18
CA TRP A 141 5.21 -16.22 15.61
C TRP A 141 3.97 -17.07 15.34
N ALA A 142 4.11 -18.40 15.22
CA ALA A 142 3.03 -19.29 14.76
C ALA A 142 1.71 -19.13 15.52
N ALA A 143 1.76 -18.96 16.84
CA ALA A 143 0.56 -18.75 17.66
C ALA A 143 -0.14 -17.43 17.33
N GLY A 144 0.64 -16.35 17.20
CA GLY A 144 0.10 -15.03 16.83
C GLY A 144 -0.39 -14.99 15.38
N GLU A 145 0.31 -15.64 14.46
CA GLU A 145 -0.12 -15.81 13.07
C GLU A 145 -1.48 -16.54 13.00
N ALA A 146 -1.62 -17.65 13.74
CA ALA A 146 -2.88 -18.41 13.79
C ALA A 146 -4.04 -17.59 14.36
N LEU A 147 -3.80 -16.83 15.44
CA LEU A 147 -4.81 -15.94 16.02
C LEU A 147 -5.20 -14.80 15.06
N ALA A 148 -4.22 -14.17 14.39
CA ALA A 148 -4.47 -13.13 13.40
C ALA A 148 -5.30 -13.64 12.22
N ILE A 149 -4.99 -14.84 11.71
CA ILE A 149 -5.75 -15.48 10.65
C ILE A 149 -7.16 -15.83 11.13
N GLN A 150 -7.31 -16.37 12.34
CA GLN A 150 -8.63 -16.65 12.93
C GLN A 150 -9.47 -15.38 13.06
N TRP A 151 -8.85 -14.28 13.50
CA TRP A 151 -9.49 -12.99 13.55
C TRP A 151 -10.00 -12.59 12.17
N LEU A 152 -9.15 -12.56 11.14
CA LEU A 152 -9.53 -12.22 9.76
C LEU A 152 -10.65 -13.10 9.21
N LEU A 153 -10.61 -14.41 9.47
CA LEU A 153 -11.67 -15.35 9.07
C LEU A 153 -13.02 -15.05 9.74
N ALA A 154 -13.02 -14.46 10.95
CA ALA A 154 -14.25 -14.02 11.59
C ALA A 154 -14.87 -12.77 10.93
N GLN A 155 -14.09 -11.99 10.18
CA GLN A 155 -14.61 -10.89 9.33
C GLN A 155 -14.89 -11.33 7.89
N GLU A 156 -14.49 -12.55 7.49
CA GLU A 156 -14.71 -13.05 6.15
C GLU A 156 -16.17 -13.45 5.93
N HIS A 157 -16.75 -12.90 4.85
CA HIS A 157 -18.07 -13.31 4.43
C HIS A 157 -18.08 -14.74 3.88
N GLN A 158 -18.93 -15.60 4.44
CA GLN A 158 -18.94 -17.06 4.18
C GLN A 158 -19.26 -17.51 2.75
N HIS A 159 -19.80 -16.64 1.91
CA HIS A 159 -19.99 -16.92 0.47
C HIS A 159 -18.94 -16.22 -0.41
N PHE A 160 -18.86 -14.89 -0.31
CA PHE A 160 -17.91 -14.09 -1.10
C PHE A 160 -16.44 -14.37 -0.79
N ARG A 161 -16.11 -14.89 0.40
CA ARG A 161 -14.73 -15.11 0.86
C ARG A 161 -13.88 -13.83 0.89
N LEU A 162 -14.55 -12.69 1.00
CA LEU A 162 -13.98 -11.36 1.12
C LEU A 162 -14.17 -10.84 2.55
N LEU A 163 -13.22 -10.03 3.02
CA LEU A 163 -13.27 -9.36 4.32
C LEU A 163 -14.24 -8.18 4.28
N GLN A 164 -15.03 -8.08 5.35
CA GLN A 164 -15.90 -6.94 5.62
C GLN A 164 -15.22 -5.96 6.58
N GLN A 165 -15.34 -4.66 6.33
CA GLN A 165 -14.81 -3.62 7.21
C GLN A 165 -15.75 -2.41 7.35
N ASN A 166 -15.50 -1.61 8.40
CA ASN A 166 -16.14 -0.32 8.61
C ASN A 166 -15.44 0.81 7.82
N GLU A 167 -16.08 1.99 7.78
CA GLU A 167 -15.45 3.20 7.26
C GLU A 167 -14.18 3.54 8.07
N ALA A 168 -13.16 4.06 7.39
CA ALA A 168 -11.91 4.49 8.00
C ALA A 168 -11.12 3.39 8.76
N SER A 169 -11.25 2.12 8.39
CA SER A 169 -10.56 0.98 9.05
C SER A 169 -9.29 0.49 8.34
N ASP A 170 -8.79 1.23 7.35
CA ASP A 170 -7.58 0.91 6.59
C ASP A 170 -6.72 2.16 6.37
N TRP A 171 -5.71 2.06 5.49
CA TRP A 171 -4.79 3.14 5.16
C TRP A 171 -5.47 4.48 4.83
N ALA A 172 -6.64 4.44 4.20
CA ALA A 172 -7.43 5.60 3.86
C ALA A 172 -8.38 5.96 5.01
N ASP A 173 -7.82 6.18 6.21
CA ASP A 173 -8.53 6.32 7.49
C ASP A 173 -9.40 7.59 7.65
N ILE A 174 -9.65 8.31 6.54
CA ILE A 174 -10.57 9.45 6.45
C ILE A 174 -11.46 9.33 5.19
N MET A 175 -11.61 8.14 4.61
CA MET A 175 -12.47 7.88 3.45
C MET A 175 -13.74 7.08 3.82
N PRO A 176 -14.85 7.22 3.07
CA PRO A 176 -16.14 6.57 3.35
C PRO A 176 -16.23 5.12 2.85
N ARG A 177 -15.10 4.41 2.83
CA ARG A 177 -15.00 3.06 2.25
C ARG A 177 -15.38 2.01 3.29
N SER A 178 -16.44 1.25 3.03
CA SER A 178 -16.97 0.23 3.95
C SER A 178 -17.61 -0.94 3.22
N GLY A 179 -17.94 -2.01 3.94
CA GLY A 179 -18.40 -3.26 3.34
C GLY A 179 -17.19 -4.04 2.82
N PHE A 180 -17.19 -4.39 1.53
CA PHE A 180 -16.02 -4.96 0.87
C PHE A 180 -15.20 -3.82 0.29
N VAL A 181 -13.96 -3.65 0.76
CA VAL A 181 -13.04 -2.60 0.28
C VAL A 181 -11.95 -3.21 -0.58
N LEU A 182 -11.68 -2.58 -1.73
CA LEU A 182 -10.74 -3.05 -2.76
C LEU A 182 -9.35 -3.30 -2.18
N TYR A 183 -8.81 -2.26 -1.54
CA TYR A 183 -7.49 -2.25 -0.90
C TYR A 183 -7.29 -3.45 0.04
N THR A 184 -8.17 -3.58 1.03
CA THR A 184 -8.10 -4.63 2.05
C THR A 184 -8.24 -6.02 1.45
N ASN A 185 -9.11 -6.19 0.46
CA ASN A 185 -9.32 -7.50 -0.14
C ASN A 185 -8.21 -7.90 -1.13
N ALA A 186 -7.49 -6.95 -1.71
CA ALA A 186 -6.26 -7.24 -2.44
C ALA A 186 -5.18 -7.79 -1.50
N LEU A 187 -5.04 -7.20 -0.31
CA LEU A 187 -4.14 -7.71 0.74
C LEU A 187 -4.61 -9.06 1.28
N TRP A 188 -5.92 -9.25 1.47
CA TRP A 188 -6.47 -10.53 1.94
C TRP A 188 -6.16 -11.68 1.00
N TYR A 189 -6.36 -11.46 -0.30
CA TYR A 189 -6.00 -12.46 -1.30
C TYR A 189 -4.51 -12.82 -1.23
N GLU A 190 -3.64 -11.83 -1.07
CA GLU A 190 -2.20 -12.08 -0.93
C GLU A 190 -1.87 -12.86 0.36
N VAL A 191 -2.52 -12.56 1.48
CA VAL A 191 -2.38 -13.35 2.72
C VAL A 191 -2.85 -14.79 2.49
N LYS A 192 -4.01 -15.01 1.85
CA LYS A 192 -4.47 -16.38 1.54
C LYS A 192 -3.44 -17.16 0.71
N ARG A 193 -2.86 -16.50 -0.29
CA ARG A 193 -1.91 -17.12 -1.21
C ARG A 193 -0.60 -17.48 -0.50
N ARG A 194 -0.07 -16.57 0.33
CA ARG A 194 1.16 -16.77 1.11
C ARG A 194 1.04 -17.86 2.17
N PHE A 195 -0.10 -17.92 2.84
CA PHE A 195 -0.36 -18.85 3.94
C PHE A 195 -1.07 -20.14 3.52
N GLY A 196 -1.34 -20.32 2.21
CA GLY A 196 -2.00 -21.52 1.69
C GLY A 196 -3.41 -21.72 2.24
N LEU A 197 -4.15 -20.63 2.46
CA LEU A 197 -5.50 -20.69 3.05
C LEU A 197 -6.53 -21.20 2.03
N ALA A 198 -7.62 -21.77 2.55
CA ALA A 198 -8.70 -22.29 1.72
C ALA A 198 -9.43 -21.19 0.92
N HIS A 199 -10.06 -21.62 -0.17
CA HIS A 199 -10.93 -20.81 -1.03
C HIS A 199 -10.24 -19.62 -1.73
N VAL A 200 -8.96 -19.72 -2.05
CA VAL A 200 -8.20 -18.64 -2.70
C VAL A 200 -8.76 -18.31 -4.10
N GLU A 201 -9.16 -19.31 -4.88
CA GLU A 201 -9.74 -19.12 -6.21
C GLU A 201 -11.14 -18.50 -6.14
N GLU A 202 -11.98 -18.95 -5.20
CA GLU A 202 -13.30 -18.35 -4.96
C GLU A 202 -13.18 -16.91 -4.46
N THR A 203 -12.13 -16.61 -3.69
CA THR A 203 -11.81 -15.23 -3.26
C THR A 203 -11.48 -14.36 -4.48
N LYS A 204 -10.60 -14.84 -5.37
CA LYS A 204 -10.24 -14.14 -6.62
C LYS A 204 -11.44 -13.93 -7.54
N HIS A 205 -12.28 -14.96 -7.69
CA HIS A 205 -13.50 -14.90 -8.48
C HIS A 205 -14.44 -13.81 -7.94
N HIS A 206 -14.82 -13.88 -6.66
CA HIS A 206 -15.73 -12.89 -6.08
C HIS A 206 -15.15 -11.48 -6.00
N PHE A 207 -13.83 -11.35 -5.78
CA PHE A 207 -13.13 -10.07 -5.87
C PHE A 207 -13.38 -9.42 -7.24
N ASN A 208 -13.10 -10.15 -8.32
CA ASN A 208 -13.26 -9.65 -9.68
C ASN A 208 -14.72 -9.29 -10.00
N HIS A 209 -15.68 -10.13 -9.61
CA HIS A 209 -17.08 -9.87 -9.87
C HIS A 209 -17.70 -8.72 -9.08
N LEU A 210 -17.27 -8.53 -7.82
CA LEU A 210 -17.82 -7.47 -6.97
C LEU A 210 -17.20 -6.12 -7.33
N PHE A 211 -15.88 -6.06 -7.48
CA PHE A 211 -15.19 -4.81 -7.74
C PHE A 211 -15.19 -4.41 -9.22
N ASN A 212 -15.37 -5.36 -10.16
CA ASN A 212 -15.60 -5.09 -11.58
C ASN A 212 -17.00 -5.59 -12.01
N PRO A 213 -18.08 -4.86 -11.66
CA PRO A 213 -19.43 -5.30 -11.96
C PRO A 213 -19.81 -5.18 -13.45
N PHE A 214 -18.90 -4.75 -14.33
CA PHE A 214 -19.20 -4.52 -15.75
C PHE A 214 -18.89 -5.74 -16.64
N GLN A 215 -18.29 -6.79 -16.08
CA GLN A 215 -18.02 -8.06 -16.77
C GLN A 215 -19.29 -8.70 -17.37
N GLN A 216 -19.18 -9.42 -18.48
CA GLN A 216 -20.36 -9.93 -19.19
C GLN A 216 -21.09 -11.03 -18.41
N ASP A 217 -20.34 -11.87 -17.71
CA ASP A 217 -20.85 -13.00 -16.95
C ASP A 217 -21.63 -12.56 -15.70
N LEU A 218 -22.75 -13.25 -15.49
CA LEU A 218 -23.65 -12.97 -14.37
C LEU A 218 -23.29 -13.87 -13.20
N PRO A 219 -23.07 -13.32 -11.99
CA PRO A 219 -22.87 -14.14 -10.82
C PRO A 219 -24.04 -15.12 -10.61
N GLU A 220 -23.74 -16.39 -10.34
CA GLU A 220 -24.75 -17.40 -10.03
C GLU A 220 -25.50 -17.05 -8.74
N TYR A 221 -24.78 -16.48 -7.77
CA TYR A 221 -25.34 -16.10 -6.48
C TYR A 221 -26.29 -14.91 -6.57
N HIS A 222 -27.53 -15.10 -6.10
CA HIS A 222 -28.58 -14.09 -6.15
C HIS A 222 -28.17 -12.75 -5.51
N ARG A 223 -27.53 -12.76 -4.34
CA ARG A 223 -27.12 -11.51 -3.68
C ARG A 223 -25.98 -10.80 -4.42
N ALA A 224 -25.09 -11.56 -5.07
CA ALA A 224 -24.06 -10.98 -5.93
C ALA A 224 -24.68 -10.25 -7.12
N ARG A 225 -25.73 -10.82 -7.75
CA ARG A 225 -26.49 -10.13 -8.82
C ARG A 225 -27.12 -8.83 -8.34
N LEU A 226 -27.69 -8.83 -7.13
CA LEU A 226 -28.32 -7.63 -6.55
C LEU A 226 -27.28 -6.53 -6.29
N LEU A 227 -26.16 -6.87 -5.64
CA LEU A 227 -25.05 -5.91 -5.41
C LEU A 227 -24.51 -5.37 -6.73
N ARG A 228 -24.30 -6.25 -7.72
CA ARG A 228 -23.89 -5.86 -9.08
C ARG A 228 -24.88 -4.90 -9.74
N HIS A 229 -26.17 -5.15 -9.61
CA HIS A 229 -27.21 -4.27 -10.14
C HIS A 229 -27.14 -2.86 -9.51
N TYR A 230 -27.01 -2.77 -8.18
CA TYR A 230 -26.83 -1.48 -7.49
C TYR A 230 -25.53 -0.78 -7.88
N ALA A 231 -24.44 -1.54 -8.02
CA ALA A 231 -23.14 -1.01 -8.40
C ALA A 231 -23.17 -0.38 -9.80
N ARG A 232 -23.86 -0.99 -10.77
CA ARG A 232 -23.97 -0.48 -12.15
C ARG A 232 -24.94 0.69 -12.32
N ARG A 233 -25.86 0.91 -11.38
CA ARG A 233 -26.99 1.84 -11.57
C ARG A 233 -26.51 3.26 -11.89
N GLY A 234 -26.79 3.72 -13.10
CA GLY A 234 -26.43 5.07 -13.57
C GLY A 234 -24.95 5.26 -13.91
N ARG A 235 -24.16 4.18 -13.95
CA ARG A 235 -22.70 4.22 -14.16
C ARG A 235 -22.30 3.57 -15.48
N ARG A 236 -21.20 4.06 -16.05
CA ARG A 236 -20.47 3.41 -17.14
C ARG A 236 -19.28 2.65 -16.57
N ASP A 237 -18.71 1.75 -17.36
CA ASP A 237 -17.48 1.06 -17.00
C ASP A 237 -16.35 2.09 -16.76
N PRO A 238 -15.83 2.20 -15.52
CA PRO A 238 -14.75 3.13 -15.20
C PRO A 238 -13.40 2.67 -15.75
N GLY A 239 -13.27 1.43 -16.21
CA GLY A 239 -11.99 0.83 -16.59
C GLY A 239 -11.05 0.60 -15.40
N MET A 240 -11.58 0.64 -14.17
CA MET A 240 -10.90 0.39 -12.90
C MET A 240 -11.83 -0.38 -11.96
N TYR A 241 -11.27 -1.06 -10.97
CA TYR A 241 -12.07 -1.63 -9.90
C TYR A 241 -12.74 -0.52 -9.06
N LEU A 242 -13.98 -0.78 -8.62
CA LEU A 242 -14.65 0.02 -7.59
C LEU A 242 -13.82 0.00 -6.30
N SER A 243 -13.73 1.13 -5.62
CA SER A 243 -12.95 1.27 -4.39
C SER A 243 -13.57 0.52 -3.21
N PHE A 244 -14.91 0.42 -3.18
CA PHE A 244 -15.65 -0.41 -2.24
C PHE A 244 -17.05 -0.76 -2.76
N VAL A 245 -17.62 -1.83 -2.20
CA VAL A 245 -19.00 -2.25 -2.39
C VAL A 245 -19.66 -2.47 -1.03
N ASN A 246 -20.71 -1.70 -0.76
CA ASN A 246 -21.60 -1.83 0.39
C ASN A 246 -23.03 -2.17 -0.11
N LEU A 247 -23.97 -2.41 0.80
CA LEU A 247 -25.34 -2.86 0.54
C LEU A 247 -26.04 -2.10 -0.59
N SER A 248 -25.96 -0.77 -0.58
CA SER A 248 -26.63 0.11 -1.55
C SER A 248 -25.73 1.21 -2.10
N VAL A 249 -24.44 1.21 -1.74
CA VAL A 249 -23.49 2.28 -2.02
C VAL A 249 -22.20 1.66 -2.51
N VAL A 250 -21.59 2.26 -3.53
CA VAL A 250 -20.30 1.85 -4.07
C VAL A 250 -19.43 3.08 -4.26
N GLY A 251 -18.12 2.90 -4.20
CA GLY A 251 -17.16 3.95 -4.52
C GLY A 251 -16.58 3.76 -5.92
N ASP A 252 -16.73 4.78 -6.75
CA ASP A 252 -16.24 4.87 -8.13
C ASP A 252 -15.26 6.03 -8.32
N GLU A 253 -14.69 6.55 -7.23
CA GLU A 253 -13.77 7.68 -7.25
C GLU A 253 -12.40 7.38 -7.92
N GLY A 254 -12.14 6.11 -8.24
CA GLY A 254 -10.88 5.64 -8.82
C GLY A 254 -9.77 5.53 -7.78
N ASP A 255 -9.87 4.55 -6.88
CA ASP A 255 -8.85 4.25 -5.87
C ASP A 255 -7.59 3.67 -6.52
N VAL A 256 -6.56 4.50 -6.67
CA VAL A 256 -5.35 4.12 -7.38
C VAL A 256 -4.59 3.05 -6.61
N PHE A 257 -4.44 3.18 -5.29
CA PHE A 257 -3.62 2.23 -4.54
C PHE A 257 -4.25 0.83 -4.47
N GLY A 258 -5.57 0.73 -4.26
CA GLY A 258 -6.27 -0.55 -4.31
C GLY A 258 -6.15 -1.24 -5.67
N ASN A 259 -6.23 -0.49 -6.77
CA ASN A 259 -6.06 -1.03 -8.12
C ASN A 259 -4.59 -1.46 -8.39
N VAL A 260 -3.61 -0.71 -7.91
CA VAL A 260 -2.19 -1.07 -7.97
C VAL A 260 -1.91 -2.37 -7.23
N LEU A 261 -2.46 -2.54 -6.02
CA LEU A 261 -2.33 -3.79 -5.27
C LEU A 261 -3.05 -4.97 -5.94
N ALA A 262 -4.18 -4.72 -6.61
CA ALA A 262 -4.88 -5.75 -7.38
C ALA A 262 -4.02 -6.28 -8.56
N ILE A 263 -3.27 -5.40 -9.24
CA ILE A 263 -2.32 -5.82 -10.27
C ILE A 263 -1.15 -6.56 -9.64
N GLN A 264 -0.56 -5.99 -8.58
CA GLN A 264 0.63 -6.57 -7.94
C GLN A 264 0.39 -7.99 -7.41
N SER A 265 -0.80 -8.23 -6.85
CA SER A 265 -1.21 -9.55 -6.33
C SER A 265 -1.68 -10.53 -7.41
N GLY A 266 -1.81 -10.11 -8.68
CA GLY A 266 -2.31 -10.96 -9.77
C GLY A 266 -3.82 -11.22 -9.72
N LEU A 267 -4.58 -10.35 -9.06
CA LEU A 267 -6.04 -10.34 -9.09
C LEU A 267 -6.57 -9.76 -10.41
N ALA A 268 -5.94 -8.69 -10.90
CA ALA A 268 -6.19 -8.13 -12.21
C ALA A 268 -5.60 -9.03 -13.29
N ASP A 269 -6.42 -9.46 -14.25
CA ASP A 269 -5.93 -10.06 -15.48
C ASP A 269 -5.26 -9.01 -16.38
N ALA A 270 -4.71 -9.46 -17.51
CA ALA A 270 -3.95 -8.59 -18.42
C ALA A 270 -4.80 -7.40 -18.94
N ASP A 271 -6.05 -7.68 -19.33
CA ASP A 271 -6.96 -6.66 -19.88
C ASP A 271 -7.33 -5.62 -18.81
N MET A 272 -7.66 -6.08 -17.60
CA MET A 272 -7.96 -5.19 -16.47
C MET A 272 -6.74 -4.38 -16.06
N ALA A 273 -5.55 -4.98 -16.01
CA ALA A 273 -4.30 -4.29 -15.69
C ALA A 273 -3.98 -3.20 -16.73
N SER A 274 -4.09 -3.51 -18.02
CA SER A 274 -3.93 -2.52 -19.10
C SER A 274 -4.96 -1.39 -19.00
N SER A 275 -6.22 -1.71 -18.72
CA SER A 275 -7.27 -0.72 -18.52
C SER A 275 -6.97 0.21 -17.34
N ILE A 276 -6.55 -0.33 -16.19
CA ILE A 276 -6.17 0.47 -15.02
C ILE A 276 -5.02 1.43 -15.37
N VAL A 277 -3.97 0.93 -16.02
CA VAL A 277 -2.81 1.77 -16.40
C VAL A 277 -3.24 2.89 -17.36
N GLN A 278 -4.08 2.57 -18.34
CA GLN A 278 -4.63 3.55 -19.27
C GLN A 278 -5.42 4.64 -18.53
N ARG A 279 -6.31 4.27 -17.59
CA ARG A 279 -7.13 5.24 -16.85
C ARG A 279 -6.32 6.16 -15.93
N VAL A 280 -5.30 5.61 -15.27
CA VAL A 280 -4.35 6.42 -14.48
C VAL A 280 -3.61 7.43 -15.36
N GLY A 281 -3.22 7.01 -16.58
CA GLY A 281 -2.58 7.86 -17.59
C GLY A 281 -3.50 8.94 -18.15
N GLU A 282 -4.72 8.59 -18.57
CA GLU A 282 -5.73 9.54 -19.10
C GLU A 282 -6.11 10.60 -18.05
N ALA A 283 -6.19 10.21 -16.78
CA ALA A 283 -6.42 11.13 -15.67
C ALA A 283 -5.19 12.00 -15.34
N ARG A 284 -4.03 11.73 -15.96
CA ARG A 284 -2.75 12.38 -15.66
C ARG A 284 -2.45 12.34 -14.16
N ALA A 285 -2.70 11.17 -13.55
CA ALA A 285 -2.61 11.01 -12.11
C ALA A 285 -1.15 11.04 -11.60
N SER A 286 -0.20 10.64 -12.44
CA SER A 286 1.25 10.65 -12.17
C SER A 286 1.97 11.89 -12.71
N GLU A 287 1.25 12.99 -12.94
CA GLU A 287 1.82 14.23 -13.46
C GLU A 287 1.57 15.42 -12.53
N PRO A 288 2.61 16.20 -12.15
CA PRO A 288 4.04 16.00 -12.42
C PRO A 288 4.76 15.11 -11.38
N TRP A 289 4.09 14.74 -10.29
CA TRP A 289 4.63 13.93 -9.18
C TRP A 289 4.01 12.52 -9.17
N PRO A 290 4.60 11.54 -8.45
CA PRO A 290 4.44 10.11 -8.72
C PRO A 290 3.02 9.60 -8.93
N VAL A 291 2.08 9.80 -8.00
CA VAL A 291 0.67 9.49 -8.28
C VAL A 291 -0.29 10.12 -7.28
N ARG A 292 -1.40 10.68 -7.78
CA ARG A 292 -2.60 10.97 -6.97
C ARG A 292 -3.31 9.67 -6.60
N VAL A 293 -3.78 9.55 -5.36
CA VAL A 293 -4.36 8.29 -4.87
C VAL A 293 -5.84 8.08 -5.20
N VAL A 294 -6.50 9.13 -5.70
CA VAL A 294 -7.89 9.12 -6.16
C VAL A 294 -7.98 9.90 -7.47
N LEU A 295 -8.66 9.35 -8.47
CA LEU A 295 -8.84 10.01 -9.77
C LEU A 295 -9.89 11.12 -9.74
N HIS A 296 -11.00 10.89 -9.02
CA HIS A 296 -12.13 11.80 -8.91
C HIS A 296 -12.41 12.15 -7.44
N PRO A 297 -11.66 13.08 -6.84
CA PRO A 297 -11.85 13.48 -5.45
C PRO A 297 -13.28 13.94 -5.14
N LEU A 298 -13.74 13.60 -3.94
CA LEU A 298 -15.09 13.87 -3.47
C LEU A 298 -15.21 15.33 -3.02
N SER A 299 -16.08 16.11 -3.66
CA SER A 299 -16.46 17.43 -3.17
C SER A 299 -17.40 17.31 -1.96
N GLN A 300 -17.59 18.40 -1.22
CA GLN A 300 -18.53 18.41 -0.08
C GLN A 300 -19.99 18.18 -0.51
N GLN A 301 -20.31 18.43 -1.78
CA GLN A 301 -21.62 18.19 -2.37
C GLN A 301 -21.78 16.74 -2.87
N HIS A 302 -20.71 15.95 -2.89
CA HIS A 302 -20.75 14.58 -3.36
C HIS A 302 -21.57 13.70 -2.39
N PRO A 303 -22.44 12.79 -2.86
CA PRO A 303 -23.26 11.94 -1.99
C PRO A 303 -22.47 11.03 -1.03
N LEU A 304 -21.24 10.68 -1.39
CA LEU A 304 -20.33 9.91 -0.54
C LEU A 304 -19.55 10.77 0.47
N TRP A 305 -19.59 12.09 0.35
CA TRP A 305 -18.92 12.94 1.33
C TRP A 305 -19.48 12.71 2.73
N ARG A 306 -18.60 12.68 3.73
CA ARG A 306 -18.97 12.56 5.13
C ARG A 306 -18.46 13.76 5.92
N PRO A 307 -19.20 14.26 6.91
CA PRO A 307 -18.74 15.39 7.73
C PRO A 307 -17.35 15.18 8.35
N TYR A 308 -17.00 13.93 8.73
CA TYR A 308 -15.69 13.63 9.31
C TYR A 308 -14.53 13.82 8.31
N MET A 309 -14.78 13.81 6.99
CA MET A 309 -13.73 14.06 6.00
C MET A 309 -13.19 15.49 6.08
N GLY A 310 -14.01 16.45 6.48
CA GLY A 310 -13.60 17.83 6.72
C GLY A 310 -12.95 18.06 8.10
N ARG A 311 -12.92 17.04 8.97
CA ARG A 311 -12.34 17.17 10.31
C ARG A 311 -10.85 17.50 10.18
N HIS A 312 -10.36 18.40 11.03
CA HIS A 312 -8.98 18.91 11.02
C HIS A 312 -8.54 19.55 9.68
N GLN A 313 -9.49 19.84 8.78
CA GLN A 313 -9.22 20.42 7.46
C GLN A 313 -8.24 19.62 6.60
N GLN A 314 -8.23 18.29 6.74
CA GLN A 314 -7.17 17.46 6.17
C GLN A 314 -7.58 16.68 4.91
N ASN A 315 -8.88 16.43 4.65
CA ASN A 315 -9.32 15.55 3.55
C ASN A 315 -10.30 16.22 2.56
N TYR A 316 -10.17 17.53 2.35
CA TYR A 316 -10.88 18.23 1.27
C TYR A 316 -10.37 17.83 -0.13
N LEU A 317 -10.97 18.37 -1.18
CA LEU A 317 -10.57 18.09 -2.57
C LEU A 317 -9.06 18.23 -2.78
N HIS A 318 -8.45 17.19 -3.35
CA HIS A 318 -7.02 17.09 -3.64
C HIS A 318 -6.11 17.07 -2.39
N GLN A 319 -6.66 16.78 -1.22
CA GLN A 319 -5.91 16.69 0.04
C GLN A 319 -5.89 15.26 0.55
N TYR A 320 -4.77 14.86 1.14
CA TYR A 320 -4.60 13.62 1.88
C TYR A 320 -5.15 12.39 1.12
N HIS A 321 -6.07 11.63 1.68
CA HIS A 321 -6.68 10.46 1.02
C HIS A 321 -7.64 10.85 -0.12
N ASN A 322 -8.21 12.04 -0.09
CA ASN A 322 -9.15 12.56 -1.08
C ASN A 322 -8.43 13.25 -2.25
N GLY A 323 -7.49 12.53 -2.87
CA GLY A 323 -6.79 12.99 -4.08
C GLY A 323 -5.46 13.68 -3.86
N GLY A 324 -4.85 13.54 -2.67
CA GLY A 324 -3.44 13.89 -2.46
C GLY A 324 -2.51 12.99 -3.27
N ILE A 325 -1.26 13.43 -3.43
CA ILE A 325 -0.17 12.68 -4.04
C ILE A 325 0.64 12.02 -2.92
N TRP A 326 0.80 10.70 -2.97
CA TRP A 326 1.52 9.96 -1.93
C TRP A 326 2.74 9.25 -2.52
N PRO A 327 3.97 9.65 -2.14
CA PRO A 327 5.19 9.06 -2.70
C PRO A 327 5.26 7.55 -2.47
N PHE A 328 4.86 7.02 -1.32
CA PHE A 328 4.88 5.58 -1.10
C PHE A 328 3.99 4.83 -2.12
N VAL A 329 2.79 5.32 -2.42
CA VAL A 329 1.92 4.75 -3.47
C VAL A 329 2.59 4.88 -4.85
N GLY A 330 3.31 5.97 -5.09
CA GLY A 330 4.17 6.13 -6.25
C GLY A 330 5.22 5.03 -6.39
N GLY A 331 5.82 4.57 -5.29
CA GLY A 331 6.72 3.42 -5.29
C GLY A 331 6.03 2.13 -5.74
N PHE A 332 4.83 1.86 -5.24
CA PHE A 332 4.02 0.74 -5.70
C PHE A 332 3.59 0.85 -7.16
N TRP A 333 3.29 2.06 -7.63
CA TRP A 333 3.00 2.33 -9.03
C TRP A 333 4.18 1.98 -9.95
N VAL A 334 5.40 2.41 -9.59
CA VAL A 334 6.62 2.04 -10.32
C VAL A 334 6.82 0.53 -10.37
N MET A 335 6.61 -0.17 -9.24
CA MET A 335 6.75 -1.63 -9.18
C MET A 335 5.79 -2.34 -10.14
N VAL A 336 4.52 -1.89 -10.20
CA VAL A 336 3.53 -2.47 -11.13
C VAL A 336 3.89 -2.20 -12.59
N LEU A 337 4.34 -0.99 -12.94
CA LEU A 337 4.80 -0.71 -14.30
C LEU A 337 5.97 -1.62 -14.70
N ALA A 338 6.94 -1.83 -13.80
CA ALA A 338 8.04 -2.75 -14.03
C ALA A 338 7.57 -4.20 -14.19
N GLN A 339 6.63 -4.66 -13.35
CA GLN A 339 6.02 -6.00 -13.43
C GLN A 339 5.29 -6.23 -14.76
N LEU A 340 4.66 -5.20 -15.33
CA LEU A 340 3.96 -5.26 -16.62
C LEU A 340 4.90 -5.13 -17.83
N GLY A 341 6.22 -5.00 -17.62
CA GLY A 341 7.19 -4.82 -18.71
C GLY A 341 7.22 -3.40 -19.31
N LEU A 342 6.56 -2.42 -18.67
CA LEU A 342 6.54 -1.03 -19.09
C LEU A 342 7.80 -0.30 -18.58
N HIS A 343 8.98 -0.82 -18.94
CA HIS A 343 10.27 -0.44 -18.32
C HIS A 343 10.63 1.04 -18.45
N ASP A 344 10.34 1.66 -19.59
CA ASP A 344 10.64 3.08 -19.83
C ASP A 344 9.75 3.97 -18.96
N GLN A 345 8.46 3.63 -18.87
CA GLN A 345 7.51 4.31 -18.00
C GLN A 345 7.87 4.12 -16.53
N ALA A 346 8.24 2.91 -16.12
CA ALA A 346 8.68 2.62 -14.76
C ALA A 346 9.93 3.43 -14.39
N SER A 347 10.91 3.54 -15.30
CA SER A 347 12.12 4.33 -15.11
C SER A 347 11.81 5.83 -14.98
N ALA A 348 10.93 6.36 -15.83
CA ALA A 348 10.51 7.75 -15.76
C ALA A 348 9.74 8.08 -14.46
N GLU A 349 8.86 7.19 -14.03
CA GLU A 349 8.12 7.34 -12.76
C GLU A 349 9.05 7.19 -11.53
N LEU A 350 10.08 6.34 -11.61
CA LEU A 350 11.10 6.24 -10.54
C LEU A 350 11.87 7.55 -10.37
N VAL A 351 12.20 8.25 -11.46
CA VAL A 351 12.80 9.59 -11.40
C VAL A 351 11.87 10.60 -10.74
N LYS A 352 10.58 10.60 -11.10
CA LYS A 352 9.59 11.47 -10.43
C LYS A 352 9.49 11.16 -8.94
N LEU A 353 9.61 9.89 -8.56
CA LEU A 353 9.62 9.46 -7.16
C LEU A 353 10.90 9.85 -6.41
N ALA A 354 12.06 9.81 -7.07
CA ALA A 354 13.29 10.32 -6.49
C ALA A 354 13.18 11.84 -6.24
N ARG A 355 12.66 12.60 -7.22
CA ARG A 355 12.34 14.03 -7.06
C ARG A 355 11.34 14.24 -5.91
N ALA A 356 10.28 13.41 -5.86
CA ALA A 356 9.46 13.05 -4.68
C ALA A 356 10.11 13.37 -3.35
N ASN A 357 11.04 12.49 -3.09
CA ASN A 357 11.68 12.33 -1.81
C ASN A 357 12.75 13.41 -1.59
N ALA A 358 13.42 13.85 -2.65
CA ALA A 358 14.45 14.88 -2.64
C ALA A 358 13.92 16.30 -2.38
N HIS A 359 12.61 16.56 -2.59
CA HIS A 359 12.02 17.87 -2.37
C HIS A 359 12.35 18.41 -0.98
N ASP A 360 12.74 19.68 -0.89
CA ASP A 360 13.11 20.37 0.36
C ASP A 360 14.21 19.63 1.14
N ASP A 361 15.33 19.35 0.43
CA ASP A 361 16.53 18.68 0.95
C ASP A 361 16.25 17.30 1.55
N TRP A 362 15.84 16.36 0.71
CA TRP A 362 15.52 14.99 1.12
C TRP A 362 14.49 14.95 2.26
N ARG A 363 13.43 15.76 2.16
CA ARG A 363 12.40 15.85 3.18
C ARG A 363 11.62 14.54 3.35
N PHE A 364 11.53 13.71 2.31
CA PHE A 364 10.64 12.52 2.29
C PHE A 364 9.23 12.87 2.79
N THR A 365 8.62 13.87 2.14
CA THR A 365 7.31 14.42 2.51
C THR A 365 6.22 13.35 2.50
N GLU A 366 5.42 13.29 3.57
CA GLU A 366 4.32 12.32 3.71
C GLU A 366 3.39 12.28 2.50
N TRP A 367 2.88 13.45 2.09
CA TRP A 367 2.03 13.58 0.92
C TRP A 367 2.09 15.01 0.38
N PHE A 368 1.72 15.20 -0.87
CA PHE A 368 1.62 16.51 -1.50
C PHE A 368 0.17 16.79 -1.88
N HIS A 369 -0.23 18.06 -1.84
CA HIS A 369 -1.55 18.45 -2.34
C HIS A 369 -1.67 18.13 -3.84
N GLY A 370 -2.72 17.42 -4.26
CA GLY A 370 -2.88 16.88 -5.61
C GLY A 370 -3.04 17.89 -6.76
N LYS A 371 -2.98 19.19 -6.46
CA LYS A 371 -3.13 20.27 -7.44
C LYS A 371 -2.06 21.34 -7.29
N SER A 372 -1.96 21.95 -6.10
CA SER A 372 -0.92 22.95 -5.83
C SER A 372 0.47 22.37 -5.64
N LEU A 373 0.58 21.04 -5.44
CA LEU A 373 1.83 20.32 -5.23
C LEU A 373 2.56 20.74 -3.95
N ALA A 374 1.88 21.46 -3.05
CA ALA A 374 2.44 21.86 -1.77
C ALA A 374 2.80 20.61 -0.94
N PRO A 375 4.00 20.56 -0.31
CA PRO A 375 4.35 19.49 0.62
C PRO A 375 3.49 19.59 1.87
N MET A 376 2.91 18.47 2.29
CA MET A 376 1.99 18.39 3.41
C MET A 376 2.34 17.24 4.35
N GLY A 377 1.79 17.27 5.56
CA GLY A 377 2.03 16.23 6.55
C GLY A 377 3.47 16.22 7.08
N MET A 378 3.90 15.07 7.59
CA MET A 378 5.19 14.91 8.24
C MET A 378 6.37 14.93 7.25
N ALA A 379 7.54 15.25 7.78
CA ALA A 379 8.83 15.04 7.12
C ALA A 379 9.45 13.73 7.60
N GLY A 380 10.35 13.16 6.80
CA GLY A 380 11.14 11.99 7.13
C GLY A 380 10.32 10.72 7.22
N GLN A 381 9.38 10.51 6.31
CA GLN A 381 8.47 9.36 6.32
C GLN A 381 9.15 8.06 5.88
N SER A 382 9.21 7.07 6.78
CA SER A 382 9.95 5.82 6.58
C SER A 382 9.42 5.01 5.41
N TRP A 383 8.10 4.93 5.24
CA TRP A 383 7.49 4.17 4.14
C TRP A 383 7.82 4.72 2.75
N ASN A 384 8.20 5.99 2.62
CA ASN A 384 8.51 6.64 1.34
C ASN A 384 9.91 6.23 0.91
N ALA A 385 10.85 6.19 1.87
CA ALA A 385 12.19 5.63 1.67
C ALA A 385 12.11 4.14 1.33
N ALA A 386 11.34 3.36 2.11
CA ALA A 386 11.18 1.93 1.83
C ALA A 386 10.54 1.67 0.46
N ALA A 387 9.46 2.37 0.13
CA ALA A 387 8.80 2.23 -1.16
C ALA A 387 9.71 2.62 -2.33
N PHE A 388 10.56 3.63 -2.16
CA PHE A 388 11.56 4.00 -3.15
C PHE A 388 12.60 2.88 -3.38
N LEU A 389 13.13 2.29 -2.30
CA LEU A 389 14.10 1.19 -2.40
C LEU A 389 13.50 -0.02 -3.12
N MET A 390 12.26 -0.39 -2.77
CA MET A 390 11.53 -1.47 -3.45
C MET A 390 11.30 -1.15 -4.94
N ALA A 391 10.86 0.07 -5.25
CA ALA A 391 10.64 0.53 -6.62
C ALA A 391 11.92 0.51 -7.46
N SER A 392 13.03 1.00 -6.90
CA SER A 392 14.33 0.96 -7.57
C SER A 392 14.77 -0.48 -7.83
N GLN A 393 14.66 -1.36 -6.83
CA GLN A 393 14.98 -2.78 -7.01
C GLN A 393 14.12 -3.44 -8.11
N ALA A 394 12.82 -3.13 -8.16
CA ALA A 394 11.93 -3.65 -9.21
C ALA A 394 12.38 -3.20 -10.60
N VAL A 395 12.72 -1.93 -10.80
CA VAL A 395 13.23 -1.43 -12.08
C VAL A 395 14.57 -2.08 -12.45
N ARG A 396 15.49 -2.26 -11.47
CA ARG A 396 16.78 -2.93 -11.70
C ARG A 396 16.61 -4.40 -12.08
N GLY A 397 15.74 -5.13 -11.39
CA GLY A 397 15.48 -6.56 -11.63
C GLY A 397 14.67 -6.83 -12.90
N ALA A 398 13.88 -5.86 -13.36
CA ALA A 398 13.10 -5.93 -14.59
C ALA A 398 13.92 -5.65 -15.86
N ALA A 399 15.12 -5.09 -15.74
CA ALA A 399 15.98 -4.84 -16.89
C ALA A 399 16.47 -6.18 -17.48
N PRO A 400 16.42 -6.37 -18.82
CA PRO A 400 16.74 -7.65 -19.43
C PRO A 400 18.14 -8.09 -19.02
N SER A 401 18.22 -9.23 -18.32
CA SER A 401 19.49 -9.84 -17.98
C SER A 401 20.23 -10.12 -19.28
N ALA A 402 21.34 -9.41 -19.52
CA ALA A 402 22.26 -9.81 -20.57
C ALA A 402 22.75 -11.23 -20.22
N ALA A 403 22.29 -12.20 -21.02
CA ALA A 403 22.79 -13.57 -21.15
C ALA A 403 23.34 -14.22 -19.86
N ARG A 404 22.51 -15.00 -19.16
CA ARG A 404 23.02 -16.25 -18.56
C ARG A 404 23.03 -17.32 -19.66
N ALA A 405 24.02 -17.22 -20.54
CA ALA A 405 24.46 -18.35 -21.34
C ALA A 405 25.50 -19.10 -20.49
N GLY A 406 25.14 -20.32 -20.09
CA GLY A 406 25.97 -21.30 -19.42
C GLY A 406 25.30 -22.65 -19.60
#